data_AF-A0A562F4V7-F1
#
_entry.id   AF-A0A562F4V7-F1
#
_cell.length_a   1.000
_cell.length_b   1.000
_cell.length_c   1.000
_cell.angle_alpha   90.00
_cell.angle_beta   90.00
_cell.angle_gamma   90.00
#
_symmetry.space_group_name_H-M   'P 1'
#
loop_
_entity.id
_entity.type
_entity.pdbx_description
1 polymer ?
#
loop_
_entity_poly.entity_id
_entity_poly.type
_entity_poly.pdbx_seq_one_letter_code
_entity_poly.pdbx_strand_id
1 'polypeptide(L)'
;MGLLAAVDGRRRLAGNRKFSLTRSGICSYSVLMSNKRKGVPPVMLSEAVRAGALLRIRCICSRVCWYHPADMIRLYGDIPALNLERRMRCEACRANPYVEISNPTAEEMQTIKLRRLDRVWWERRVTWREG
;
A
#
# COMPACT_ATOMS: atom_id res chain seq x y z
N MET A 1 58.04 -11.56 26.27
CA MET A 1 57.26 -12.71 25.76
C MET A 1 55.78 -12.37 25.98
N GLY A 2 54.96 -11.95 25.04
CA GLY A 2 55.04 -11.61 23.63
C GLY A 2 53.68 -10.96 23.28
N LEU A 3 53.69 -9.89 22.49
CA LEU A 3 52.50 -9.34 21.84
C LEU A 3 51.85 -10.39 20.91
N LEU A 4 50.58 -10.14 20.53
CA LEU A 4 49.82 -10.57 19.33
C LEU A 4 48.43 -11.09 19.76
N ALA A 5 47.30 -10.80 19.12
CA ALA A 5 46.97 -9.88 18.04
C ALA A 5 45.43 -9.73 18.03
N ALA A 6 44.95 -8.58 17.59
CA ALA A 6 43.55 -8.38 17.24
C ALA A 6 43.13 -9.32 16.10
N VAL A 7 41.95 -9.93 16.20
CA VAL A 7 41.18 -10.39 15.04
C VAL A 7 39.78 -9.81 15.11
N ASP A 8 39.73 -8.62 14.53
CA ASP A 8 38.57 -7.81 14.24
C ASP A 8 37.67 -8.56 13.24
N GLY A 9 36.64 -9.23 13.74
CA GLY A 9 35.64 -9.92 12.95
C GLY A 9 34.64 -8.95 12.30
N ARG A 10 35.12 -7.98 11.49
CA ARG A 10 34.26 -7.10 10.69
C ARG A 10 33.66 -7.86 9.52
N ARG A 11 32.54 -8.55 9.75
CA ARG A 11 31.60 -8.84 8.68
C ARG A 11 30.86 -7.55 8.33
N ARG A 12 31.20 -6.94 7.18
CA ARG A 12 30.45 -5.81 6.61
C ARG A 12 29.07 -6.31 6.21
N LEU A 13 28.09 -6.08 7.08
CA LEU A 13 26.68 -6.09 6.70
C LEU A 13 26.28 -4.65 6.37
N ALA A 14 25.84 -4.43 5.15
CA ALA A 14 25.23 -3.18 4.73
C ALA A 14 24.00 -2.90 5.63
N GLY A 15 24.01 -1.76 6.33
CA GLY A 15 22.93 -1.33 7.21
C GLY A 15 23.35 -1.24 8.68
N ASN A 16 23.97 -0.13 9.05
CA ASN A 16 24.51 0.13 10.38
C ASN A 16 23.40 0.40 11.41
N ARG A 17 22.84 -0.64 12.03
CA ARG A 17 22.15 -0.54 13.32
C ARG A 17 22.66 -1.63 14.25
N LYS A 18 23.55 -1.25 15.17
CA LYS A 18 24.02 -2.12 16.25
C LYS A 18 22.91 -2.22 17.29
N PHE A 19 22.28 -3.38 17.42
CA PHE A 19 21.32 -3.65 18.49
C PHE A 19 22.06 -4.33 19.66
N SER A 20 21.84 -3.85 20.88
CA SER A 20 22.35 -4.50 22.08
C SER A 20 21.49 -5.74 22.39
N LEU A 21 22.14 -6.89 22.54
CA LEU A 21 21.50 -8.11 23.01
C LEU A 21 21.56 -8.15 24.54
N THR A 22 20.50 -8.66 25.16
CA THR A 22 20.53 -9.00 26.59
C THR A 22 21.47 -10.17 26.83
N ARG A 23 21.84 -10.40 28.10
CA ARG A 23 22.78 -11.47 28.51
C ARG A 23 22.33 -12.89 28.09
N SER A 24 21.03 -13.08 27.83
CA SER A 24 20.44 -14.32 27.32
C SER A 24 20.39 -14.40 25.78
N GLY A 25 21.02 -13.47 25.07
CA GLY A 25 21.04 -13.41 23.61
C GLY A 25 19.78 -12.85 22.96
N ILE A 26 18.83 -12.32 23.74
CA ILE A 26 17.55 -11.81 23.23
C ILE A 26 17.66 -10.30 23.01
N CYS A 27 17.29 -9.84 21.81
CA CYS A 27 17.19 -8.41 21.50
C CYS A 27 16.04 -7.80 22.30
N SER A 28 16.30 -6.80 23.15
CA SER A 28 15.31 -6.22 24.07
C SER A 28 14.17 -5.45 23.39
N TYR A 29 14.21 -5.29 22.07
CA TYR A 29 13.12 -4.76 21.26
C TYR A 29 12.34 -5.90 20.60
N SER A 30 11.46 -6.55 21.37
CA SER A 30 10.40 -7.42 20.83
C SER A 30 9.24 -6.63 20.19
N VAL A 31 9.34 -5.30 20.14
CA VAL A 31 8.27 -4.41 19.69
C VAL A 31 8.60 -3.89 18.28
N LEU A 32 7.66 -4.12 17.34
CA LEU A 32 7.65 -3.72 15.92
C LEU A 32 8.10 -4.78 14.91
N MET A 33 7.50 -5.97 14.96
CA MET A 33 7.26 -6.75 13.74
C MET A 33 6.19 -6.04 12.90
N SER A 34 6.59 -5.06 12.09
CA SER A 34 5.74 -4.65 10.96
C SER A 34 5.62 -5.85 10.04
N ASN A 35 4.43 -6.47 9.97
CA ASN A 35 4.08 -7.58 9.07
C ASN A 35 4.09 -7.19 7.57
N LYS A 36 4.97 -6.28 7.16
CA LYS A 36 5.28 -6.08 5.75
C LYS A 36 6.23 -7.22 5.36
N ARG A 37 5.70 -8.24 4.69
CA ARG A 37 6.51 -9.33 4.12
C ARG A 37 7.64 -8.71 3.29
N LYS A 38 8.85 -8.69 3.82
CA LYS A 38 10.02 -8.20 3.08
C LYS A 38 10.22 -9.12 1.88
N GLY A 39 10.11 -8.58 0.67
CA GLY A 39 10.42 -9.30 -0.57
C GLY A 39 9.22 -9.72 -1.44
N VAL A 40 7.97 -9.53 -1.01
CA VAL A 40 6.83 -9.70 -1.93
C VAL A 40 6.62 -8.39 -2.68
N PRO A 41 6.69 -8.38 -4.03
CA PRO A 41 6.40 -7.18 -4.79
C PRO A 41 4.95 -6.75 -4.54
N PRO A 42 4.68 -5.44 -4.46
CA PRO A 42 3.33 -4.98 -4.21
C PRO A 42 2.46 -5.28 -5.43
N VAL A 43 1.25 -5.80 -5.18
CA VAL A 43 0.33 -6.22 -6.25
C VAL A 43 -0.06 -5.04 -7.13
N MET A 44 0.18 -5.17 -8.43
CA MET A 44 -0.19 -4.16 -9.43
C MET A 44 -1.69 -4.24 -9.75
N LEU A 45 -2.26 -3.14 -10.23
CA LEU A 45 -3.67 -3.14 -10.61
C LEU A 45 -3.94 -4.08 -11.79
N SER A 46 -3.02 -4.17 -12.76
CA SER A 46 -3.10 -5.12 -13.87
C SER A 46 -3.11 -6.59 -13.42
N GLU A 47 -2.37 -6.92 -12.36
CA GLU A 47 -2.40 -8.25 -11.72
C GLU A 47 -3.74 -8.52 -11.05
N ALA A 48 -4.30 -7.53 -10.34
CA ALA A 48 -5.62 -7.65 -9.72
C ALA A 48 -6.72 -7.89 -10.77
N VAL A 49 -6.65 -7.23 -11.94
CA VAL A 49 -7.57 -7.50 -13.06
C VAL A 49 -7.44 -8.96 -13.54
N ARG A 50 -6.21 -9.44 -13.77
CA ARG A 50 -5.97 -10.82 -14.23
C ARG A 50 -6.47 -11.86 -13.23
N ALA A 51 -6.36 -11.56 -11.93
CA ALA A 51 -6.85 -12.43 -10.86
C ALA A 51 -8.38 -12.38 -10.67
N GLY A 52 -9.11 -11.53 -11.40
CA GLY A 52 -10.54 -11.33 -11.19
C GLY A 52 -10.88 -10.71 -9.83
N ALA A 53 -9.92 -10.04 -9.19
CA ALA A 53 -10.09 -9.44 -7.89
C ALA A 53 -10.81 -8.09 -7.98
N LEU A 54 -11.46 -7.69 -6.88
CA LEU A 54 -12.07 -6.37 -6.73
C LEU A 54 -11.32 -5.53 -5.71
N LEU A 55 -11.41 -4.21 -5.86
CA LEU A 55 -10.90 -3.27 -4.88
C LEU A 55 -12.00 -2.90 -3.90
N ARG A 56 -11.76 -3.19 -2.63
CA ARG A 56 -12.60 -2.75 -1.53
C ARG A 56 -11.98 -1.53 -0.87
N ILE A 57 -12.65 -0.39 -1.00
CA ILE A 57 -12.18 0.89 -0.49
C ILE A 57 -13.00 1.28 0.71
N ARG A 58 -12.34 1.39 1.88
CA ARG A 58 -12.97 1.75 3.16
C ARG A 58 -12.49 3.11 3.62
N CYS A 59 -13.41 4.02 3.88
CA CYS A 59 -13.09 5.30 4.49
C CYS A 59 -13.31 5.27 6.00
N ILE A 60 -12.66 6.18 6.72
CA ILE A 60 -12.88 6.44 8.15
C ILE A 60 -14.31 6.92 8.47
N CYS A 61 -15.04 7.45 7.48
CA CYS A 61 -16.46 7.84 7.61
C CYS A 61 -17.43 6.65 7.45
N SER A 62 -16.95 5.41 7.60
CA SER A 62 -17.71 4.17 7.46
C SER A 62 -18.26 3.86 6.07
N ARG A 63 -17.98 4.69 5.05
CA ARG A 63 -18.37 4.40 3.67
C ARG A 63 -17.47 3.32 3.07
N VAL A 64 -18.09 2.28 2.51
CA VAL A 64 -17.43 1.20 1.78
C VAL A 64 -17.83 1.28 0.32
N CYS A 65 -16.85 1.34 -0.57
CA CYS A 65 -17.06 1.36 -2.01
C CYS A 65 -16.27 0.22 -2.65
N TRP A 66 -16.89 -0.43 -3.63
CA TRP A 66 -16.26 -1.47 -4.42
C TRP A 66 -15.98 -0.94 -5.81
N TYR A 67 -14.76 -1.18 -6.32
CA TYR A 67 -14.33 -0.75 -7.64
C TYR A 67 -13.71 -1.91 -8.40
N HIS A 68 -13.86 -1.87 -9.72
CA HIS A 68 -13.12 -2.75 -10.59
C HIS A 68 -11.70 -2.19 -10.81
N PRO A 69 -10.63 -2.99 -10.68
CA PRO A 69 -9.27 -2.47 -10.82
C PRO A 69 -9.01 -1.87 -12.20
N ALA A 70 -9.63 -2.39 -13.27
CA ALA A 70 -9.50 -1.84 -14.62
C ALA A 70 -9.97 -0.37 -14.73
N ASP A 71 -10.99 0.02 -13.95
CA ASP A 71 -11.47 1.40 -13.92
C ASP A 71 -10.45 2.30 -13.23
N MET A 72 -9.77 1.80 -12.19
CA MET A 72 -8.71 2.54 -11.50
C MET A 72 -7.46 2.68 -12.37
N ILE A 73 -7.14 1.70 -13.23
CA ILE A 73 -6.05 1.80 -14.20
C ILE A 73 -6.31 2.96 -15.18
N ARG A 74 -7.55 3.12 -15.64
CA ARG A 74 -7.93 4.24 -16.53
C ARG A 74 -7.74 5.61 -15.86
N LEU A 75 -7.93 5.70 -14.54
CA LEU A 75 -7.81 6.95 -13.78
C LEU A 75 -6.39 7.27 -13.32
N TYR A 76 -5.65 6.26 -12.84
CA TYR A 76 -4.37 6.45 -12.14
C TYR A 76 -3.17 5.80 -12.83
N GLY A 77 -3.39 5.06 -13.91
CA GLY A 77 -2.41 4.19 -14.55
C GLY A 77 -2.25 2.85 -13.84
N ASP A 78 -1.37 2.00 -14.37
CA ASP A 78 -0.99 0.76 -13.70
C ASP A 78 0.00 1.06 -12.58
N ILE A 79 -0.52 1.08 -11.36
CA ILE A 79 0.24 1.35 -10.14
C ILE A 79 -0.02 0.23 -9.11
N PRO A 80 0.81 0.09 -8.08
CA PRO A 80 0.50 -0.80 -6.97
C PRO A 80 -0.80 -0.40 -6.27
N ALA A 81 -1.64 -1.36 -5.88
CA ALA A 81 -2.92 -1.06 -5.22
C ALA A 81 -2.73 -0.27 -3.91
N LEU A 82 -1.65 -0.52 -3.16
CA LEU A 82 -1.30 0.25 -1.95
C LEU A 82 -1.07 1.75 -2.23
N ASN A 83 -0.67 2.11 -3.45
CA ASN A 83 -0.45 3.51 -3.81
C ASN A 83 -1.76 4.26 -4.08
N LEU A 84 -2.89 3.56 -4.27
CA LEU A 84 -4.20 4.20 -4.41
C LEU A 84 -4.62 4.95 -3.15
N GLU A 85 -4.28 4.45 -1.96
CA GLU A 85 -4.60 5.11 -0.67
C GLU A 85 -4.07 6.54 -0.60
N ARG A 86 -2.94 6.82 -1.27
CA ARG A 86 -2.33 8.15 -1.29
C ARG A 86 -2.94 9.07 -2.35
N ARG A 87 -3.41 8.50 -3.46
CA ARG A 87 -3.93 9.23 -4.64
C ARG A 87 -5.43 9.47 -4.61
N MET A 88 -6.18 8.63 -3.88
CA MET A 88 -7.62 8.74 -3.75
C MET A 88 -8.01 9.58 -2.54
N ARG A 89 -9.20 10.18 -2.63
CA ARG A 89 -9.84 10.92 -1.54
C ARG A 89 -11.31 10.55 -1.47
N CYS A 90 -11.84 10.43 -0.26
CA CYS A 90 -13.26 10.21 -0.06
C CYS A 90 -14.08 11.41 -0.56
N GLU A 91 -15.16 11.15 -1.30
CA GLU A 91 -16.08 12.20 -1.80
C GLU A 91 -16.75 12.99 -0.66
N ALA A 92 -16.99 12.35 0.49
CA ALA A 92 -17.69 12.98 1.61
C ALA A 92 -16.73 13.74 2.55
N CYS A 93 -15.74 13.05 3.13
CA CYS A 93 -14.87 13.63 4.16
C CYS A 93 -13.48 14.04 3.65
N ARG A 94 -13.15 13.80 2.38
CA ARG A 94 -11.84 14.11 1.77
C ARG A 94 -10.63 13.51 2.50
N ALA A 95 -10.82 12.51 3.35
CA ALA A 95 -9.73 11.73 3.94
C ALA A 95 -9.22 10.67 2.95
N ASN A 96 -8.01 10.20 3.19
CA ASN A 96 -7.43 9.05 2.49
C ASN A 96 -8.19 7.78 2.91
N PRO A 97 -8.70 6.98 1.97
CA PRO A 97 -9.29 5.70 2.29
C PRO A 97 -8.22 4.61 2.43
N TYR A 98 -8.60 3.52 3.10
CA TYR A 98 -7.89 2.25 3.09
C TYR A 98 -8.30 1.43 1.87
N VAL A 99 -7.34 0.82 1.18
CA VAL A 99 -7.57 0.04 -0.04
C VAL A 99 -7.15 -1.40 0.18
N GLU A 100 -8.10 -2.31 -0.01
CA GLU A 100 -7.90 -3.75 0.11
C GLU A 100 -8.20 -4.41 -1.25
N ILE A 101 -7.35 -5.35 -1.67
CA ILE A 101 -7.68 -6.25 -2.78
C ILE A 101 -8.42 -7.43 -2.17
N SER A 102 -9.61 -7.73 -2.68
CA SER A 102 -10.45 -8.81 -2.17
C SER A 102 -11.11 -9.57 -3.31
N ASN A 103 -11.23 -10.88 -3.11
CA ASN A 103 -11.96 -11.79 -4.00
C ASN A 103 -13.23 -12.23 -3.26
N PRO A 104 -14.34 -11.48 -3.40
CA PRO A 104 -15.58 -11.82 -2.72
C PRO A 104 -16.15 -13.15 -3.22
N THR A 105 -16.91 -13.82 -2.36
CA THR A 105 -17.65 -15.04 -2.76
C THR A 105 -18.81 -14.68 -3.70
N ALA A 106 -19.37 -15.67 -4.38
CA ALA A 106 -20.50 -15.46 -5.29
C ALA A 106 -21.73 -14.85 -4.58
N GLU A 107 -21.96 -15.20 -3.32
CA GLU A 107 -23.03 -14.63 -2.49
C GLU A 107 -22.75 -13.15 -2.14
N GLU A 108 -21.53 -12.84 -1.71
CA GLU A 108 -21.12 -11.46 -1.44
C GLU A 108 -21.23 -10.59 -2.70
N MET A 109 -20.86 -11.13 -3.86
CA MET A 109 -20.97 -10.45 -5.15
C MET A 109 -22.40 -10.02 -5.49
N GLN A 110 -23.43 -10.76 -5.06
CA GLN A 110 -24.83 -10.37 -5.27
C GLN A 110 -25.24 -9.16 -4.41
N THR A 111 -24.62 -9.01 -3.25
CA THR A 111 -24.92 -7.93 -2.29
C THR A 111 -24.09 -6.67 -2.56
N ILE A 112 -22.90 -6.82 -3.14
CA ILE A 112 -21.96 -5.74 -3.37
C ILE A 112 -22.45 -4.79 -4.48
N LYS A 113 -22.49 -3.50 -4.16
CA LYS A 113 -22.70 -2.43 -5.15
C LYS A 113 -21.35 -2.03 -5.77
N LEU A 114 -21.08 -2.54 -6.97
CA LEU A 114 -19.88 -2.23 -7.73
C LEU A 114 -20.02 -0.88 -8.44
N ARG A 115 -19.14 0.08 -8.12
CA ARG A 115 -19.10 1.39 -8.79
C ARG A 115 -18.25 1.28 -10.05
N ARG A 116 -18.87 1.55 -11.19
CA ARG A 116 -18.23 1.52 -12.51
C ARG A 116 -17.88 2.93 -12.98
N LEU A 117 -16.73 3.05 -13.64
CA LEU A 117 -16.35 4.28 -14.32
C LEU A 117 -17.11 4.38 -15.65
N ASP A 118 -18.00 5.36 -15.76
CA ASP A 118 -18.79 5.60 -16.97
C ASP A 118 -17.94 6.33 -18.04
N ARG A 119 -17.46 7.54 -17.71
CA ARG A 119 -16.63 8.34 -18.61
C ARG A 119 -15.70 9.27 -17.84
N VAL A 120 -14.59 9.64 -18.47
CA VAL A 120 -13.66 10.69 -18.02
C VAL A 120 -13.62 11.74 -19.11
N TRP A 121 -13.80 13.01 -18.76
CA TRP A 121 -13.73 14.13 -19.69
C TRP A 121 -12.91 15.27 -19.11
N TRP A 122 -12.34 16.09 -20.00
CA TRP A 122 -11.55 17.26 -19.63
C TRP A 122 -12.46 18.49 -19.48
N GLU A 123 -12.28 19.25 -18.39
CA GLU A 123 -12.95 20.53 -18.17
C GLU A 123 -11.94 21.67 -18.37
N ARG A 124 -12.25 22.64 -19.26
CA ARG A 124 -11.44 23.84 -19.46
C ARG A 124 -11.82 24.89 -18.41
N ARG A 125 -10.88 25.27 -17.54
CA ARG A 125 -11.08 26.34 -16.54
C ARG A 125 -10.25 27.57 -16.92
N VAL A 126 -10.92 28.72 -17.04
CA VAL A 126 -10.26 30.01 -17.30
C VAL A 126 -9.96 30.68 -15.96
N THR A 127 -8.71 31.04 -15.73
CA THR A 127 -8.28 31.83 -14.56
C THR A 127 -7.70 33.14 -15.05
N TRP A 128 -8.37 34.24 -14.72
CA TRP A 128 -7.90 35.59 -14.98
C TRP A 128 -6.97 36.03 -13.85
N ARG A 129 -5.90 36.76 -14.19
CA ARG A 129 -5.06 37.45 -13.23
C ARG A 129 -5.17 38.94 -13.53
N GLU A 130 -5.65 39.71 -12.56
CA GLU A 130 -5.56 41.17 -12.56
C GLU A 130 -4.12 41.56 -12.19
N GLY A 131 -3.61 42.60 -12.85
CA GLY A 131 -2.27 43.17 -12.64
C GLY A 131 -2.29 44.39 -11.75
#